data_AF-A0A8J1VYI5-F1
#
_entry.id   AF-A0A8J1VYI5-F1
#
_cell.length_a   1.000
_cell.length_b   1.000
_cell.length_c   1.000
_cell.angle_alpha   90.00
_cell.angle_beta   90.00
_cell.angle_gamma   90.00
#
_symmetry.space_group_name_H-M   'P 1'
#
loop_
_entity.id
_entity.type
_entity.pdbx_description
1 polymer ?
#
loop_
_entity_poly.entity_id
_entity_poly.type
_entity_poly.pdbx_seq_one_letter_code
_entity_poly.pdbx_strand_id
1 'polypeptide(L)'
;MPTIGPDLEKRLAAFFDVYDIDGNGDIDISEFNKIEVRLEVQSSEASKMWGLGGMDADADPAGTIFYDQFRTRMIRIMHMASLSEEIFVQKINERINMIVSERKLMGLNYHYGIRCMIQKLFRAFDADNGGEIEAEEWIVATKVIADGLKELTHTEDLDMSKYHGADDSGDGNIDPDEFMEFMYSVLEPFGEKYSGDEIEEILKQLLGMVPTGSAQRMIKLPLFAAFPDVVLNRKNEWQHPNQKAKSCDGWEEITELAIDPVVMKTARDIKQMIAIKLALPYATEMSLFYRASATDPVFRLLPEEGDELRDVFKTFHKSTGVKQLWVKNFRVAPLLAGCKKVEVITDEEKIEEIQKKMSGQRAGVLDFEDLVHKKGDYPIKGTMKIGLGEQVMCEFPASNMNQKYPYRVEAYVKGDGLITGVVEERLEKTVKKGPPPDFSLRWSFVGEGKPGDAKIIVEIGWDQYEHEMECTDNPYRNETVFQFLADVQCTEEAPKPGSKSNVYWHGLIWDGNQTKASKPK
;
A
#
# COMPACT_ATOMS: atom_id res chain seq x y z
N MET A 1 -26.63 -20.77 -42.08
CA MET A 1 -26.59 -21.76 -40.97
C MET A 1 -28.02 -22.04 -40.53
N PRO A 2 -28.38 -23.27 -40.13
CA PRO A 2 -29.67 -23.51 -39.52
C PRO A 2 -29.81 -22.67 -38.25
N THR A 3 -30.93 -21.96 -38.11
CA THR A 3 -31.31 -21.27 -36.88
C THR A 3 -31.65 -22.32 -35.83
N ILE A 4 -30.93 -22.30 -34.71
CA ILE A 4 -31.23 -23.12 -33.52
C ILE A 4 -32.09 -22.34 -32.54
N GLY A 5 -32.79 -23.04 -31.64
CA GLY A 5 -33.56 -22.40 -30.59
C GLY A 5 -32.69 -21.61 -29.58
N PRO A 6 -33.27 -20.61 -28.89
CA PRO A 6 -32.53 -19.79 -27.92
C PRO A 6 -32.08 -20.58 -26.68
N ASP A 7 -32.75 -21.68 -26.35
CA ASP A 7 -32.31 -22.55 -25.25
C ASP A 7 -31.03 -23.31 -25.63
N LEU A 8 -30.98 -23.94 -26.81
CA LEU A 8 -29.76 -24.59 -27.27
C LEU A 8 -28.60 -23.60 -27.39
N GLU A 9 -28.83 -22.40 -27.93
CA GLU A 9 -27.80 -21.35 -28.00
C GLU A 9 -27.23 -21.02 -26.60
N LYS A 10 -28.10 -20.79 -25.61
CA LYS A 10 -27.69 -20.52 -24.23
C LYS A 10 -26.90 -21.69 -23.63
N ARG A 11 -27.25 -22.93 -23.95
CA ARG A 11 -26.54 -24.12 -23.45
C ARG A 11 -25.20 -24.35 -24.14
N LEU A 12 -25.08 -24.02 -25.42
CA LEU A 12 -23.82 -24.06 -26.13
C LEU A 12 -22.84 -23.03 -25.58
N ALA A 13 -23.30 -21.81 -25.27
CA ALA A 13 -22.49 -20.80 -24.58
C ALA A 13 -22.01 -21.31 -23.22
N ALA A 14 -22.92 -21.78 -22.36
CA ALA A 14 -22.52 -22.35 -21.06
C ALA A 14 -21.60 -23.56 -21.19
N PHE A 15 -21.70 -24.32 -22.28
CA PHE A 15 -20.83 -25.47 -22.55
C PHE A 15 -19.43 -25.05 -23.00
N PHE A 16 -19.34 -23.97 -23.76
CA PHE A 16 -18.08 -23.33 -24.13
C PHE A 16 -17.39 -22.76 -22.88
N ASP A 17 -18.12 -21.99 -22.08
CA ASP A 17 -17.60 -21.32 -20.88
C ASP A 17 -16.98 -22.29 -19.85
N VAL A 18 -17.48 -23.54 -19.77
CA VAL A 18 -16.89 -24.53 -18.85
C VAL A 18 -15.60 -25.17 -19.37
N TYR A 19 -15.29 -25.06 -20.67
CA TYR A 19 -13.99 -25.45 -21.24
C TYR A 19 -13.00 -24.31 -21.29
N ASP A 20 -13.48 -23.09 -21.49
CA ASP A 20 -12.69 -21.86 -21.40
C ASP A 20 -12.23 -21.70 -19.93
N ILE A 21 -10.98 -22.07 -19.66
CA ILE A 21 -10.46 -22.13 -18.28
C ILE A 21 -10.09 -20.73 -17.83
N ASP A 22 -9.47 -19.95 -18.70
CA ASP A 22 -9.06 -18.57 -18.45
C ASP A 22 -10.16 -17.53 -18.77
N GLY A 23 -11.25 -17.93 -19.41
CA GLY A 23 -12.36 -17.02 -19.72
C GLY A 23 -12.00 -15.93 -20.72
N ASN A 24 -10.97 -16.13 -21.53
CA ASN A 24 -10.50 -15.16 -22.54
C ASN A 24 -11.44 -15.11 -23.77
N GLY A 25 -12.43 -16.03 -23.86
CA GLY A 25 -13.39 -16.10 -24.95
C GLY A 25 -12.98 -17.04 -26.09
N ASP A 26 -11.90 -17.78 -25.92
CA ASP A 26 -11.43 -18.86 -26.76
C ASP A 26 -11.07 -20.10 -25.94
N ILE A 27 -11.05 -21.26 -26.59
CA ILE A 27 -10.62 -22.51 -25.94
C ILE A 27 -9.32 -22.94 -26.62
N ASP A 28 -8.23 -22.91 -25.88
CA ASP A 28 -6.97 -23.42 -26.36
C ASP A 28 -6.90 -24.96 -26.23
N ILE A 29 -6.08 -25.60 -27.06
CA ILE A 29 -5.92 -27.06 -27.05
C ILE A 29 -5.44 -27.60 -25.69
N SER A 30 -4.70 -26.80 -24.92
CA SER A 30 -4.20 -27.17 -23.59
C SER A 30 -5.32 -27.16 -22.55
N GLU A 31 -6.23 -26.19 -22.56
CA GLU A 31 -7.40 -26.10 -21.70
C GLU A 31 -8.33 -27.28 -21.93
N PHE A 32 -8.59 -27.53 -23.22
CA PHE A 32 -9.37 -28.66 -23.64
C PHE A 32 -8.78 -29.99 -23.14
N ASN A 33 -7.47 -30.20 -23.37
CA ASN A 33 -6.78 -31.41 -22.94
C ASN A 33 -6.69 -31.56 -21.41
N LYS A 34 -6.52 -30.45 -20.66
CA LYS A 34 -6.49 -30.47 -19.19
C LYS A 34 -7.75 -31.10 -18.60
N ILE A 35 -8.91 -30.79 -19.19
CA ILE A 35 -10.22 -31.31 -18.76
C ILE A 35 -10.43 -32.73 -19.31
N GLU A 36 -10.24 -32.92 -20.62
CA GLU A 36 -10.54 -34.21 -21.26
C GLU A 36 -9.69 -35.37 -20.76
N VAL A 37 -8.38 -35.17 -20.57
CA VAL A 37 -7.51 -36.24 -20.07
C VAL A 37 -8.02 -36.78 -18.73
N ARG A 38 -8.56 -35.91 -17.87
CA ARG A 38 -9.11 -36.31 -16.56
C ARG A 38 -10.47 -36.99 -16.69
N LEU A 39 -11.31 -36.57 -17.64
CA LEU A 39 -12.59 -37.20 -17.94
C LEU A 39 -12.44 -38.56 -18.65
N GLU A 40 -11.46 -38.72 -19.54
CA GLU A 40 -11.19 -39.96 -20.29
C GLU A 40 -10.63 -41.07 -19.39
N VAL A 41 -9.85 -40.71 -18.37
CA VAL A 41 -9.44 -41.63 -17.29
C VAL A 41 -10.68 -42.21 -16.58
N GLN A 42 -11.82 -41.52 -16.60
CA GLN A 42 -13.06 -41.95 -15.95
C GLN A 42 -14.10 -42.57 -16.92
N SER A 43 -14.09 -42.27 -18.23
CA SER A 43 -15.10 -42.77 -19.17
C SER A 43 -14.63 -42.84 -20.64
N SER A 44 -14.39 -44.07 -21.14
CA SER A 44 -13.94 -44.30 -22.54
C SER A 44 -15.03 -44.17 -23.62
N GLU A 45 -16.31 -44.09 -23.23
CA GLU A 45 -17.45 -44.05 -24.18
C GLU A 45 -17.96 -42.63 -24.45
N ALA A 46 -17.85 -41.71 -23.50
CA ALA A 46 -18.31 -40.33 -23.66
C ALA A 46 -17.46 -39.54 -24.66
N SER A 47 -16.13 -39.69 -24.64
CA SER A 47 -15.20 -39.00 -25.55
C SER A 47 -15.47 -39.32 -27.03
N LYS A 48 -15.90 -40.56 -27.33
CA LYS A 48 -16.24 -40.99 -28.70
C LYS A 48 -17.53 -40.35 -29.23
N MET A 49 -18.50 -40.07 -28.37
CA MET A 49 -19.80 -39.51 -28.79
C MET A 49 -19.70 -38.03 -29.19
N TRP A 50 -18.86 -37.26 -28.49
CA TRP A 50 -18.68 -35.84 -28.77
C TRP A 50 -17.68 -35.56 -29.90
N GLY A 51 -17.05 -36.60 -30.48
CA GLY A 51 -16.15 -36.46 -31.63
C GLY A 51 -14.99 -35.51 -31.37
N LEU A 52 -14.54 -35.42 -30.11
CA LEU A 52 -13.63 -34.37 -29.66
C LEU A 52 -12.18 -34.60 -30.13
N GLY A 53 -11.80 -35.83 -30.47
CA GLY A 53 -10.49 -36.17 -31.07
C GLY A 53 -10.22 -35.57 -32.46
N GLY A 54 -11.09 -34.69 -32.97
CA GLY A 54 -10.85 -33.88 -34.16
C GLY A 54 -10.81 -32.37 -33.90
N MET A 55 -10.68 -31.92 -32.64
CA MET A 55 -10.58 -30.47 -32.34
C MET A 55 -9.40 -29.83 -33.06
N ASP A 56 -8.28 -30.56 -33.18
CA ASP A 56 -7.08 -30.17 -33.93
C ASP A 56 -7.34 -29.87 -35.41
N ALA A 57 -8.41 -30.41 -36.00
CA ALA A 57 -8.70 -30.25 -37.43
C ALA A 57 -9.50 -28.98 -37.77
N ASP A 58 -10.22 -28.43 -36.78
CA ASP A 58 -11.07 -27.24 -36.93
C ASP A 58 -10.52 -26.03 -36.15
N ALA A 59 -9.49 -26.23 -35.33
CA ALA A 59 -8.76 -25.15 -34.70
C ALA A 59 -8.11 -24.27 -35.77
N ASP A 60 -7.96 -22.98 -35.46
CA ASP A 60 -7.14 -22.12 -36.28
C ASP A 60 -5.67 -22.61 -36.29
N PRO A 61 -4.78 -22.01 -37.11
CA PRO A 61 -3.37 -22.41 -37.11
C PRO A 61 -2.67 -22.28 -35.75
N ALA A 62 -3.24 -21.54 -34.79
CA ALA A 62 -2.71 -21.39 -33.44
C ALA A 62 -3.19 -22.49 -32.47
N GLY A 63 -4.16 -23.32 -32.87
CA GLY A 63 -4.71 -24.37 -32.01
C GLY A 63 -5.83 -23.86 -31.10
N THR A 64 -6.46 -22.75 -31.46
CA THR A 64 -7.48 -22.06 -30.68
C THR A 64 -8.87 -22.25 -31.30
N ILE A 65 -9.90 -22.36 -30.46
CA ILE A 65 -11.30 -22.52 -30.87
C ILE A 65 -12.14 -21.37 -30.32
N PHE A 66 -12.67 -20.54 -31.22
CA PHE A 66 -13.61 -19.48 -30.86
C PHE A 66 -15.04 -20.04 -30.68
N TYR A 67 -15.89 -19.31 -29.95
CA TYR A 67 -17.28 -19.71 -29.70
C TYR A 67 -18.05 -20.07 -30.99
N ASP A 68 -17.92 -19.29 -32.07
CA ASP A 68 -18.62 -19.58 -33.33
C ASP A 68 -18.18 -20.90 -33.99
N GLN A 69 -16.89 -21.24 -33.89
CA GLN A 69 -16.35 -22.51 -34.39
C GLN A 69 -16.86 -23.67 -33.54
N PHE A 70 -16.77 -23.54 -32.21
CA PHE A 70 -17.30 -24.49 -31.25
C PHE A 70 -18.80 -24.75 -31.49
N ARG A 71 -19.59 -23.68 -31.52
CA ARG A 71 -21.03 -23.69 -31.78
C ARG A 71 -21.37 -24.42 -33.09
N THR A 72 -20.70 -24.06 -34.19
CA THR A 72 -20.92 -24.67 -35.51
C THR A 72 -20.65 -26.17 -35.49
N ARG A 73 -19.58 -26.58 -34.80
CA ARG A 73 -19.21 -27.97 -34.62
C ARG A 73 -20.26 -28.73 -33.82
N MET A 74 -20.71 -28.18 -32.70
CA MET A 74 -21.74 -28.79 -31.85
C MET A 74 -23.05 -29.02 -32.62
N ILE A 75 -23.48 -28.04 -33.42
CA ILE A 75 -24.66 -28.17 -34.29
C ILE A 75 -24.44 -29.27 -35.34
N ARG A 76 -23.24 -29.37 -35.93
CA ARG A 76 -22.90 -30.43 -36.88
C ARG A 76 -22.98 -31.81 -36.22
N ILE A 77 -22.44 -31.96 -35.00
CA ILE A 77 -22.50 -33.22 -34.22
C ILE A 77 -23.96 -33.61 -33.95
N MET A 78 -24.80 -32.66 -33.51
CA MET A 78 -26.23 -32.90 -33.29
C MET A 78 -26.91 -33.46 -34.54
N HIS A 79 -26.68 -32.85 -35.71
CA HIS A 79 -27.25 -33.31 -36.98
C HIS A 79 -26.70 -34.66 -37.43
N MET A 80 -25.39 -34.88 -37.33
CA MET A 80 -24.76 -36.15 -37.70
C MET A 80 -25.27 -37.31 -36.83
N ALA A 81 -25.47 -37.05 -35.54
CA ALA A 81 -26.05 -38.01 -34.61
C ALA A 81 -27.59 -38.13 -34.71
N SER A 82 -28.23 -37.34 -35.58
CA SER A 82 -29.69 -37.28 -35.75
C SER A 82 -30.46 -37.07 -34.44
N LEU A 83 -29.90 -36.24 -33.55
CA LEU A 83 -30.52 -35.92 -32.26
C LEU A 83 -31.50 -34.75 -32.41
N SER A 84 -32.60 -34.78 -31.66
CA SER A 84 -33.44 -33.60 -31.50
C SER A 84 -32.75 -32.57 -30.61
N GLU A 85 -33.18 -31.30 -30.70
CA GLU A 85 -32.64 -30.21 -29.89
C GLU A 85 -32.77 -30.51 -28.39
N GLU A 86 -33.91 -31.06 -27.95
CA GLU A 86 -34.17 -31.37 -26.54
C GLU A 86 -33.22 -32.44 -26.00
N ILE A 87 -33.03 -33.53 -26.76
CA ILE A 87 -32.12 -34.61 -26.35
C ILE A 87 -30.68 -34.09 -26.35
N PHE A 88 -30.32 -33.22 -27.29
CA PHE A 88 -28.98 -32.64 -27.36
C PHE A 88 -28.70 -31.68 -26.21
N VAL A 89 -29.66 -30.82 -25.87
CA VAL A 89 -29.61 -29.95 -24.68
C VAL A 89 -29.44 -30.78 -23.41
N GLN A 90 -30.18 -31.88 -23.26
CA GLN A 90 -30.03 -32.77 -22.10
C GLN A 90 -28.58 -33.32 -22.01
N LYS A 91 -28.04 -33.83 -23.12
CA LYS A 91 -26.66 -34.34 -23.17
C LYS A 91 -25.62 -33.26 -22.88
N ILE A 92 -25.82 -32.04 -23.38
CA ILE A 92 -24.95 -30.90 -23.07
C ILE A 92 -24.95 -30.63 -21.57
N ASN A 93 -26.13 -30.57 -20.93
CA ASN A 93 -26.22 -30.34 -19.49
C ASN A 93 -25.53 -31.44 -18.67
N GLU A 94 -25.71 -32.71 -19.05
CA GLU A 94 -25.00 -33.83 -18.42
C GLU A 94 -23.48 -33.65 -18.54
N ARG A 95 -23.00 -33.22 -19.71
CA ARG A 95 -21.56 -32.98 -19.95
C ARG A 95 -21.02 -31.77 -19.20
N ILE A 96 -21.75 -30.65 -19.18
CA ILE A 96 -21.44 -29.47 -18.38
C ILE A 96 -21.26 -29.89 -16.91
N ASN A 97 -22.19 -30.67 -16.35
CA ASN A 97 -22.11 -31.12 -14.97
C ASN A 97 -20.87 -31.97 -14.72
N MET A 98 -20.50 -32.87 -15.64
CA MET A 98 -19.27 -33.66 -15.52
C MET A 98 -18.02 -32.77 -15.51
N ILE A 99 -17.93 -31.80 -16.43
CA ILE A 99 -16.77 -30.89 -16.52
C ILE A 99 -16.69 -30.02 -15.27
N VAL A 100 -17.81 -29.46 -14.82
CA VAL A 100 -17.87 -28.65 -13.60
C VAL A 100 -17.43 -29.48 -12.39
N SER A 101 -17.92 -30.71 -12.25
CA SER A 101 -17.46 -31.61 -11.18
C SER A 101 -15.97 -31.92 -11.27
N GLU A 102 -15.41 -32.13 -12.46
CA GLU A 102 -13.98 -32.38 -12.61
C GLU A 102 -13.14 -31.13 -12.30
N ARG A 103 -13.58 -29.95 -12.77
CA ARG A 103 -12.98 -28.65 -12.45
C ARG A 103 -12.94 -28.39 -10.94
N LYS A 104 -13.97 -28.80 -10.19
CA LYS A 104 -13.95 -28.76 -8.72
C LYS A 104 -12.81 -29.59 -8.12
N LEU A 105 -12.50 -30.74 -8.72
CA LEU A 105 -11.41 -31.64 -8.28
C LEU A 105 -10.02 -31.17 -8.72
N MET A 106 -9.94 -30.19 -9.63
CA MET A 106 -8.66 -29.62 -10.09
C MET A 106 -8.12 -28.54 -9.14
N GLY A 107 -8.93 -28.09 -8.18
CA GLY A 107 -8.56 -27.07 -7.19
C GLY A 107 -9.29 -25.75 -7.44
N LEU A 108 -9.00 -24.77 -6.59
CA LEU A 108 -9.70 -23.49 -6.53
C LEU A 108 -9.64 -22.73 -7.86
N ASN A 109 -8.45 -22.66 -8.48
CA ASN A 109 -8.21 -21.89 -9.70
C ASN A 109 -9.01 -22.42 -10.90
N TYR A 110 -9.44 -23.68 -10.84
CA TYR A 110 -10.23 -24.31 -11.89
C TYR A 110 -11.72 -24.28 -11.59
N HIS A 111 -12.14 -23.99 -10.36
CA HIS A 111 -13.54 -24.02 -9.97
C HIS A 111 -14.36 -22.97 -10.75
N TYR A 112 -15.15 -23.44 -11.71
CA TYR A 112 -15.91 -22.60 -12.64
C TYR A 112 -16.72 -21.50 -11.95
N GLY A 113 -17.51 -21.88 -10.92
CA GLY A 113 -18.34 -20.91 -10.21
C GLY A 113 -17.56 -19.83 -9.45
N ILE A 114 -16.38 -20.15 -8.92
CA ILE A 114 -15.52 -19.19 -8.22
C ILE A 114 -14.92 -18.22 -9.23
N ARG A 115 -14.40 -18.73 -10.36
CA ARG A 115 -13.89 -17.90 -11.45
C ARG A 115 -14.95 -16.92 -11.96
N CYS A 116 -16.15 -17.43 -12.27
CA CYS A 116 -17.26 -16.57 -12.71
C CYS A 116 -17.63 -15.51 -11.67
N MET A 117 -17.52 -15.82 -10.38
CA MET A 117 -17.80 -14.86 -9.32
C MET A 117 -16.69 -13.82 -9.16
N ILE A 118 -15.42 -14.19 -9.30
CA ILE A 118 -14.30 -13.24 -9.29
C ILE A 118 -14.40 -12.29 -10.50
N GLN A 119 -14.68 -12.81 -11.69
CA GLN A 119 -14.90 -11.97 -12.88
C GLN A 119 -16.07 -10.98 -12.70
N LYS A 120 -17.15 -11.41 -12.02
CA LYS A 120 -18.26 -10.51 -11.68
C LYS A 120 -17.87 -9.45 -10.66
N LEU A 121 -17.01 -9.80 -9.69
CA LEU A 121 -16.46 -8.84 -8.73
C LEU A 121 -15.58 -7.82 -9.43
N PHE A 122 -14.69 -8.27 -10.32
CA PHE A 122 -13.86 -7.38 -11.15
C PHE A 122 -14.72 -6.34 -11.86
N ARG A 123 -15.70 -6.80 -12.66
CA ARG A 123 -16.63 -5.91 -13.39
C ARG A 123 -17.50 -5.03 -12.48
N ALA A 124 -17.67 -5.41 -11.21
CA ALA A 124 -18.41 -4.60 -10.25
C ALA A 124 -17.52 -3.53 -9.60
N PHE A 125 -16.21 -3.75 -9.54
CA PHE A 125 -15.22 -2.79 -9.06
C PHE A 125 -14.74 -1.84 -10.15
N ASP A 126 -14.59 -2.31 -11.39
CA ASP A 126 -14.41 -1.52 -12.62
C ASP A 126 -15.69 -0.71 -12.90
N ALA A 127 -15.80 0.41 -12.20
CA ALA A 127 -17.01 1.22 -12.11
C ALA A 127 -17.19 2.08 -13.37
N ASP A 128 -16.11 2.42 -14.06
CA ASP A 128 -16.16 3.18 -15.31
C ASP A 128 -16.21 2.29 -16.57
N ASN A 129 -16.03 0.97 -16.43
CA ASN A 129 -15.94 -0.02 -17.50
C ASN A 129 -14.73 0.23 -18.42
N GLY A 130 -13.63 0.71 -17.84
CA GLY A 130 -12.34 0.87 -18.50
C GLY A 130 -11.70 -0.47 -18.87
N GLY A 131 -12.12 -1.57 -18.22
CA GLY A 131 -11.55 -2.90 -18.39
C GLY A 131 -10.34 -3.18 -17.50
N GLU A 132 -9.99 -2.23 -16.63
CA GLU A 132 -8.89 -2.27 -15.67
C GLU A 132 -9.42 -1.68 -14.34
N ILE A 133 -8.88 -2.11 -13.20
CA ILE A 133 -9.19 -1.52 -11.89
C ILE A 133 -8.16 -0.44 -11.59
N GLU A 134 -8.60 0.81 -11.56
CA GLU A 134 -7.74 1.95 -11.18
C GLU A 134 -7.46 1.97 -9.66
N ALA A 135 -6.49 2.81 -9.25
CA ALA A 135 -6.14 3.06 -7.85
C ALA A 135 -7.35 3.28 -6.92
N GLU A 136 -8.32 4.09 -7.33
CA GLU A 136 -9.54 4.36 -6.58
C GLU A 136 -10.41 3.13 -6.37
N GLU A 137 -10.58 2.36 -7.43
CA GLU A 137 -11.42 1.17 -7.48
C GLU A 137 -10.77 0.05 -6.69
N TRP A 138 -9.45 -0.05 -6.73
CA TRP A 138 -8.67 -0.96 -5.91
C TRP A 138 -8.84 -0.71 -4.40
N ILE A 139 -8.79 0.56 -3.97
CA ILE A 139 -9.03 0.89 -2.56
C ILE A 139 -10.46 0.49 -2.14
N VAL A 140 -11.44 0.64 -3.03
CA VAL A 140 -12.81 0.16 -2.77
C VAL A 140 -12.85 -1.36 -2.70
N ALA A 141 -12.24 -2.04 -3.66
CA ALA A 141 -12.19 -3.49 -3.76
C ALA A 141 -11.59 -4.12 -2.51
N THR A 142 -10.40 -3.69 -2.12
CA THR A 142 -9.70 -4.20 -0.93
C THR A 142 -10.50 -4.00 0.35
N LYS A 143 -11.19 -2.86 0.53
CA LYS A 143 -12.05 -2.64 1.70
C LYS A 143 -13.26 -3.55 1.71
N VAL A 144 -13.94 -3.74 0.56
CA VAL A 144 -15.09 -4.64 0.46
C VAL A 144 -14.67 -6.09 0.73
N ILE A 145 -13.54 -6.52 0.15
CA ILE A 145 -12.98 -7.86 0.36
C ILE A 145 -12.58 -8.04 1.82
N ALA A 146 -11.79 -7.12 2.38
CA ALA A 146 -11.39 -7.16 3.79
C ALA A 146 -12.60 -7.16 4.72
N ASP A 147 -13.65 -6.39 4.38
CA ASP A 147 -14.86 -6.29 5.20
C ASP A 147 -15.72 -7.55 5.14
N GLY A 148 -15.85 -8.20 3.98
CA GLY A 148 -16.61 -9.44 3.83
C GLY A 148 -15.83 -10.68 4.28
N LEU A 149 -14.51 -10.60 4.38
CA LEU A 149 -13.64 -11.69 4.83
C LEU A 149 -13.06 -11.46 6.25
N LYS A 150 -13.61 -10.52 7.04
CA LYS A 150 -13.09 -10.13 8.39
C LYS A 150 -12.85 -11.27 9.36
N GLU A 151 -13.66 -12.33 9.29
CA GLU A 151 -13.50 -13.49 10.18
C GLU A 151 -12.20 -14.26 9.91
N LEU A 152 -11.54 -13.99 8.78
CA LEU A 152 -10.53 -14.86 8.18
C LEU A 152 -9.30 -14.09 7.67
N THR A 153 -9.41 -12.78 7.41
CA THR A 153 -8.29 -11.91 7.03
C THR A 153 -8.12 -10.79 8.06
N HIS A 154 -6.89 -10.47 8.47
CA HIS A 154 -6.68 -9.20 9.15
C HIS A 154 -6.80 -8.10 8.08
N THR A 155 -7.66 -7.11 8.31
CA THR A 155 -7.89 -5.98 7.40
C THR A 155 -6.60 -5.20 7.06
N GLU A 156 -5.56 -5.38 7.87
CA GLU A 156 -4.23 -4.80 7.66
C GLU A 156 -3.40 -5.55 6.60
N ASP A 157 -3.81 -6.77 6.19
CA ASP A 157 -3.07 -7.63 5.25
C ASP A 157 -3.37 -7.33 3.77
N LEU A 158 -4.43 -6.58 3.47
CA LEU A 158 -4.78 -6.12 2.10
C LEU A 158 -4.29 -4.68 1.90
N ASP A 159 -2.99 -4.47 2.11
CA ASP A 159 -2.35 -3.16 1.97
C ASP A 159 -1.70 -2.96 0.59
N MET A 160 -0.93 -1.88 0.45
CA MET A 160 -0.18 -1.56 -0.76
C MET A 160 0.77 -2.68 -1.22
N SER A 161 1.25 -3.55 -0.33
CA SER A 161 2.10 -4.67 -0.72
C SER A 161 1.32 -5.69 -1.55
N LYS A 162 0.03 -5.86 -1.28
CA LYS A 162 -0.84 -6.74 -2.08
C LYS A 162 -1.19 -6.12 -3.41
N TYR A 163 -1.35 -4.79 -3.46
CA TYR A 163 -1.50 -4.08 -4.73
C TYR A 163 -0.31 -4.32 -5.66
N HIS A 164 0.92 -4.08 -5.18
CA HIS A 164 2.12 -4.30 -6.00
C HIS A 164 2.38 -5.77 -6.35
N GLY A 165 1.78 -6.70 -5.60
CA GLY A 165 1.81 -8.12 -5.95
C GLY A 165 0.64 -8.58 -6.81
N ALA A 166 -0.32 -7.68 -7.09
CA ALA A 166 -1.41 -7.88 -8.04
C ALA A 166 -1.06 -7.20 -9.37
N ASP A 167 -0.51 -5.98 -9.34
CA ASP A 167 0.02 -5.22 -10.48
C ASP A 167 1.36 -5.82 -10.94
N ASP A 168 1.29 -7.01 -11.54
CA ASP A 168 2.45 -7.75 -12.04
C ASP A 168 3.11 -7.03 -13.23
N SER A 169 2.33 -6.26 -13.99
CA SER A 169 2.80 -5.44 -15.11
C SER A 169 3.56 -4.18 -14.65
N GLY A 170 3.22 -3.64 -13.47
CA GLY A 170 3.79 -2.44 -12.88
C GLY A 170 3.32 -1.15 -13.56
N ASP A 171 2.15 -1.17 -14.21
CA ASP A 171 1.61 -0.02 -14.95
C ASP A 171 0.69 0.88 -14.09
N GLY A 172 0.40 0.47 -12.85
CA GLY A 172 -0.44 1.23 -11.92
C GLY A 172 -1.94 1.00 -12.11
N ASN A 173 -2.33 0.02 -12.92
CA ASN A 173 -3.69 -0.49 -13.04
C ASN A 173 -3.69 -2.01 -12.77
N ILE A 174 -4.87 -2.59 -12.55
CA ILE A 174 -5.02 -4.04 -12.35
C ILE A 174 -5.93 -4.59 -13.45
N ASP A 175 -5.39 -5.42 -14.32
CA ASP A 175 -6.18 -6.07 -15.38
C ASP A 175 -7.02 -7.26 -14.83
N PRO A 176 -7.92 -7.84 -15.65
CA PRO A 176 -8.73 -8.96 -15.21
C PRO A 176 -7.93 -10.17 -14.73
N ASP A 177 -6.80 -10.49 -15.36
CA ASP A 177 -5.99 -11.66 -15.04
C ASP A 177 -5.17 -11.44 -13.76
N GLU A 178 -4.59 -10.25 -13.60
CA GLU A 178 -3.94 -9.78 -12.37
C GLU A 178 -4.90 -9.81 -11.17
N PHE A 179 -6.13 -9.33 -11.35
CA PHE A 179 -7.15 -9.39 -10.30
C PHE A 179 -7.55 -10.83 -9.95
N MET A 180 -7.64 -11.71 -10.96
CA MET A 180 -7.94 -13.13 -10.76
C MET A 180 -6.87 -13.82 -9.93
N GLU A 181 -5.59 -13.64 -10.28
CA GLU A 181 -4.46 -14.21 -9.54
C GLU A 181 -4.38 -13.64 -8.11
N PHE A 182 -4.59 -12.33 -7.95
CA PHE A 182 -4.71 -11.72 -6.63
C PHE A 182 -5.80 -12.39 -5.79
N MET A 183 -7.01 -12.54 -6.34
CA MET A 183 -8.12 -13.15 -5.62
C MET A 183 -7.87 -14.63 -5.30
N TYR A 184 -7.20 -15.38 -6.17
CA TYR A 184 -6.76 -16.74 -5.85
C TYR A 184 -5.73 -16.76 -4.72
N SER A 185 -4.77 -15.84 -4.70
CA SER A 185 -3.80 -15.74 -3.59
C SER A 185 -4.49 -15.41 -2.25
N VAL A 186 -5.55 -14.61 -2.29
CA VAL A 186 -6.36 -14.29 -1.10
C VAL A 186 -7.17 -15.50 -0.67
N LEU A 187 -7.74 -16.25 -1.61
CA LEU A 187 -8.64 -17.38 -1.34
C LEU A 187 -7.91 -18.72 -1.11
N GLU A 188 -6.64 -18.86 -1.48
CA GLU A 188 -5.88 -20.11 -1.33
C GLU A 188 -5.90 -20.64 0.12
N PRO A 189 -5.66 -19.82 1.17
CA PRO A 189 -5.78 -20.27 2.56
C PRO A 189 -7.18 -20.77 2.94
N PHE A 190 -8.22 -20.39 2.19
CA PHE A 190 -9.60 -20.81 2.43
C PHE A 190 -9.87 -22.21 1.89
N GLY A 191 -9.15 -22.64 0.84
CA GLY A 191 -9.31 -23.94 0.21
C GLY A 191 -9.01 -25.12 1.16
N GLU A 192 -8.27 -24.88 2.25
CA GLU A 192 -8.03 -25.90 3.29
C GLU A 192 -9.25 -26.13 4.21
N LYS A 193 -10.10 -25.11 4.37
CA LYS A 193 -11.18 -25.11 5.36
C LYS A 193 -12.57 -25.16 4.73
N TYR A 194 -12.73 -24.61 3.53
CA TYR A 194 -14.00 -24.46 2.84
C TYR A 194 -13.98 -25.21 1.51
N SER A 195 -15.11 -25.82 1.17
CA SER A 195 -15.33 -26.36 -0.17
C SER A 195 -15.46 -25.22 -1.19
N GLY A 196 -15.22 -25.53 -2.46
CA GLY A 196 -15.35 -24.52 -3.52
C GLY A 196 -16.75 -23.91 -3.63
N ASP A 197 -17.80 -24.69 -3.33
CA ASP A 197 -19.18 -24.19 -3.31
C ASP A 197 -19.40 -23.20 -2.14
N GLU A 198 -18.80 -23.44 -0.97
CA GLU A 198 -18.86 -22.49 0.16
C GLU A 198 -18.10 -21.20 -0.17
N ILE A 199 -16.95 -21.28 -0.82
CA ILE A 199 -16.19 -20.10 -1.28
C ILE A 199 -16.99 -19.32 -2.33
N GLU A 200 -17.65 -20.00 -3.26
CA GLU A 200 -18.53 -19.36 -4.25
C GLU A 200 -19.67 -18.58 -3.58
N GLU A 201 -20.30 -19.14 -2.55
CA GLU A 201 -21.34 -18.44 -1.78
C GLU A 201 -20.78 -17.23 -1.01
N ILE A 202 -19.57 -17.31 -0.46
CA ILE A 202 -18.89 -16.16 0.15
C ILE A 202 -18.66 -15.06 -0.89
N LEU A 203 -18.20 -15.41 -2.10
CA LEU A 203 -17.99 -14.44 -3.18
C LEU A 203 -19.31 -13.81 -3.66
N LYS A 204 -20.42 -14.55 -3.64
CA LYS A 204 -21.76 -13.99 -3.91
C LYS A 204 -22.17 -12.95 -2.87
N GLN A 205 -21.87 -13.21 -1.59
CA GLN A 205 -22.12 -12.24 -0.52
C GLN A 205 -21.25 -10.98 -0.71
N LEU A 206 -19.96 -11.17 -1.01
CA LEU A 206 -19.05 -10.08 -1.35
C LEU A 206 -19.55 -9.24 -2.53
N LEU A 207 -20.04 -9.88 -3.59
CA LEU A 207 -20.60 -9.17 -4.74
C LEU A 207 -21.81 -8.30 -4.34
N GLY A 208 -22.64 -8.78 -3.40
CA GLY A 208 -23.75 -8.01 -2.83
C GLY A 208 -23.32 -6.83 -1.94
N MET A 209 -22.06 -6.80 -1.48
CA MET A 209 -21.49 -5.69 -0.71
C MET A 209 -20.88 -4.61 -1.60
N VAL A 210 -20.60 -4.91 -2.87
CA VAL A 210 -20.03 -3.92 -3.80
C VAL A 210 -21.02 -2.77 -4.00
N PRO A 211 -20.62 -1.50 -3.77
CA PRO A 211 -21.51 -0.36 -3.92
C PRO A 211 -22.00 -0.19 -5.37
N THR A 212 -23.22 -0.65 -5.67
CA THR A 212 -23.82 -0.44 -7.00
C THR A 212 -24.17 1.04 -7.20
N GLY A 213 -23.52 1.72 -8.15
CA GLY A 213 -23.79 3.12 -8.49
C GLY A 213 -22.90 4.17 -7.81
N SER A 214 -21.74 3.78 -7.29
CA SER A 214 -20.75 4.67 -6.65
C SER A 214 -20.25 5.80 -7.54
N ALA A 215 -20.23 5.62 -8.87
CA ALA A 215 -19.74 6.65 -9.81
C ALA A 215 -20.42 8.03 -9.64
N GLN A 216 -21.70 8.08 -9.21
CA GLN A 216 -22.40 9.35 -8.95
C GLN A 216 -22.04 10.02 -7.61
N ARG A 217 -21.28 9.35 -6.74
CA ARG A 217 -20.89 9.84 -5.40
C ARG A 217 -19.41 10.21 -5.30
N MET A 218 -18.61 9.90 -6.31
CA MET A 218 -17.18 10.20 -6.32
C MET A 218 -16.93 11.70 -6.25
N ILE A 219 -16.09 12.11 -5.31
CA ILE A 219 -15.61 13.48 -5.19
C ILE A 219 -14.30 13.57 -5.97
N LYS A 220 -14.35 14.26 -7.12
CA LYS A 220 -13.16 14.62 -7.89
C LYS A 220 -12.38 15.73 -7.18
N LEU A 221 -11.14 15.44 -6.79
CA LEU A 221 -10.23 16.33 -6.08
C LEU A 221 -8.90 16.43 -6.83
N PRO A 222 -8.66 17.54 -7.55
CA PRO A 222 -7.32 17.94 -7.96
C PRO A 222 -6.31 17.85 -6.81
N LEU A 223 -5.23 17.12 -7.04
CA LEU A 223 -4.11 16.94 -6.14
C LEU A 223 -2.95 17.82 -6.60
N PHE A 224 -2.52 18.72 -5.71
CA PHE A 224 -1.41 19.61 -5.94
C PHE A 224 -0.19 19.17 -5.16
N ALA A 225 0.99 19.21 -5.78
CA ALA A 225 2.27 19.01 -5.11
C ALA A 225 3.21 20.21 -5.33
N ALA A 226 3.99 20.52 -4.31
CA ALA A 226 5.01 21.57 -4.33
C ALA A 226 6.22 21.24 -5.23
N PHE A 227 6.40 19.94 -5.47
CA PHE A 227 7.47 19.36 -6.28
C PHE A 227 6.87 18.19 -7.08
N PRO A 228 6.66 18.35 -8.39
CA PRO A 228 6.04 17.32 -9.23
C PRO A 228 6.90 16.06 -9.34
N ASP A 229 8.22 16.22 -9.28
CA ASP A 229 9.15 15.12 -9.16
C ASP A 229 9.06 14.58 -7.73
N VAL A 230 8.23 13.57 -7.48
CA VAL A 230 8.10 13.01 -6.14
C VAL A 230 9.40 12.32 -5.74
N VAL A 231 10.22 13.03 -4.96
CA VAL A 231 11.47 12.53 -4.40
C VAL A 231 11.25 12.39 -2.90
N LEU A 232 11.43 11.17 -2.39
CA LEU A 232 11.31 10.91 -0.97
C LEU A 232 12.42 11.67 -0.21
N ASN A 233 12.04 12.28 0.93
CA ASN A 233 12.95 12.91 1.88
C ASN A 233 13.84 14.04 1.28
N ARG A 234 13.21 15.07 0.70
CA ARG A 234 13.88 16.29 0.19
C ARG A 234 14.51 17.13 1.29
N LYS A 235 15.65 16.68 1.81
CA LYS A 235 16.38 17.31 2.91
C LYS A 235 16.71 18.79 2.71
N ASN A 236 17.15 19.17 1.52
CA ASN A 236 17.54 20.57 1.23
C ASN A 236 16.35 21.54 1.21
N GLU A 237 15.13 21.00 1.28
CA GLU A 237 13.89 21.76 1.24
C GLU A 237 13.19 21.82 2.60
N TRP A 238 13.82 21.46 3.72
CA TRP A 238 13.18 21.62 5.03
C TRP A 238 13.01 23.09 5.42
N GLN A 239 11.81 23.46 5.89
CA GLN A 239 11.46 24.78 6.39
C GLN A 239 11.47 24.81 7.91
N HIS A 240 12.34 25.65 8.49
CA HIS A 240 12.24 25.94 9.92
C HIS A 240 11.03 26.87 10.18
N PRO A 241 10.24 26.65 11.24
CA PRO A 241 9.13 27.54 11.61
C PRO A 241 9.54 28.99 11.98
N ASN A 242 10.83 29.32 12.06
CA ASN A 242 11.30 30.69 12.29
C ASN A 242 11.87 31.34 11.03
N GLN A 243 12.09 30.56 9.97
CA GLN A 243 12.53 31.10 8.71
C GLN A 243 11.33 31.77 8.04
N LYS A 244 11.53 32.93 7.42
CA LYS A 244 10.52 33.51 6.53
C LYS A 244 10.22 32.48 5.44
N ALA A 245 8.94 32.32 5.11
CA ALA A 245 8.51 31.50 3.99
C ALA A 245 9.31 31.89 2.74
N LYS A 246 10.00 30.94 2.10
CA LYS A 246 10.73 31.22 0.87
C LYS A 246 9.76 31.55 -0.28
N SER A 247 8.59 30.92 -0.31
CA SER A 247 7.41 31.26 -1.13
C SER A 247 6.29 30.23 -0.84
N CYS A 248 5.02 30.59 -1.04
CA CYS A 248 3.86 29.67 -1.06
C CYS A 248 3.42 29.33 -2.50
N ASP A 249 4.21 29.74 -3.50
CA ASP A 249 3.98 29.52 -4.92
C ASP A 249 4.66 28.22 -5.40
N GLY A 250 4.35 27.80 -6.62
CA GLY A 250 4.96 26.62 -7.24
C GLY A 250 4.28 25.29 -6.90
N TRP A 251 3.02 25.34 -6.45
CA TRP A 251 2.15 24.18 -6.40
C TRP A 251 1.61 23.90 -7.79
N GLU A 252 1.79 22.68 -8.26
CA GLU A 252 1.33 22.21 -9.57
C GLU A 252 0.34 21.07 -9.38
N GLU A 253 -0.71 21.04 -10.20
CA GLU A 253 -1.64 19.92 -10.24
C GLU A 253 -0.93 18.72 -10.86
N ILE A 254 -0.84 17.63 -10.11
CA ILE A 254 -0.12 16.42 -10.53
C ILE A 254 -1.06 15.30 -10.99
N THR A 255 -2.27 15.23 -10.42
CA THR A 255 -3.33 14.30 -10.82
C THR A 255 -4.68 14.76 -10.24
N GLU A 256 -5.78 14.15 -10.69
CA GLU A 256 -7.08 14.21 -10.03
C GLU A 256 -7.31 12.89 -9.26
N LEU A 257 -7.89 12.98 -8.06
CA LEU A 257 -8.32 11.82 -7.26
C LEU A 257 -9.83 11.71 -7.31
N ALA A 258 -10.38 10.49 -7.41
CA ALA A 258 -11.81 10.25 -7.24
C ALA A 258 -12.10 9.55 -5.89
N ILE A 259 -12.58 10.31 -4.90
CA ILE A 259 -12.77 9.80 -3.54
C ILE A 259 -14.21 9.37 -3.31
N ASP A 260 -14.42 8.13 -2.86
CA ASP A 260 -15.71 7.70 -2.26
C ASP A 260 -15.68 7.91 -0.73
N PRO A 261 -16.37 8.93 -0.20
CA PRO A 261 -16.35 9.23 1.23
C PRO A 261 -17.08 8.19 2.10
N VAL A 262 -17.83 7.25 1.51
CA VAL A 262 -18.46 6.14 2.24
C VAL A 262 -17.43 5.04 2.52
N VAL A 263 -16.54 4.81 1.55
CA VAL A 263 -15.56 3.73 1.59
C VAL A 263 -14.25 4.19 2.25
N MET A 264 -13.78 5.38 1.90
CA MET A 264 -12.54 5.96 2.43
C MET A 264 -12.84 6.60 3.78
N LYS A 265 -12.44 5.91 4.85
CA LYS A 265 -12.77 6.28 6.24
C LYS A 265 -11.59 6.89 6.97
N THR A 266 -10.40 6.80 6.39
CA THR A 266 -9.14 7.27 6.97
C THR A 266 -8.33 8.08 5.94
N ALA A 267 -7.48 9.00 6.41
CA ALA A 267 -6.52 9.68 5.54
C ALA A 267 -5.51 8.69 4.93
N ARG A 268 -5.22 7.59 5.63
CA ARG A 268 -4.40 6.50 5.11
C ARG A 268 -4.93 5.95 3.79
N ASP A 269 -6.25 5.78 3.65
CA ASP A 269 -6.86 5.30 2.39
C ASP A 269 -6.54 6.25 1.22
N ILE A 270 -6.58 7.57 1.48
CA ILE A 270 -6.26 8.61 0.48
C ILE A 270 -4.77 8.60 0.17
N LYS A 271 -3.91 8.51 1.19
CA LYS A 271 -2.45 8.43 1.01
C LYS A 271 -2.03 7.20 0.20
N GLN A 272 -2.68 6.06 0.41
CA GLN A 272 -2.46 4.84 -0.38
C GLN A 272 -2.85 5.04 -1.84
N MET A 273 -4.04 5.59 -2.10
CA MET A 273 -4.45 5.94 -3.47
C MET A 273 -3.44 6.87 -4.16
N ILE A 274 -2.96 7.91 -3.47
CA ILE A 274 -1.94 8.81 -3.99
C ILE A 274 -0.65 8.05 -4.29
N ALA A 275 -0.24 7.14 -3.41
CA ALA A 275 0.95 6.33 -3.62
C ALA A 275 0.83 5.44 -4.86
N ILE A 276 -0.34 4.82 -5.09
CA ILE A 276 -0.60 4.03 -6.31
C ILE A 276 -0.52 4.92 -7.55
N LYS A 277 -1.32 6.00 -7.62
CA LYS A 277 -1.40 6.86 -8.81
C LYS A 277 -0.07 7.50 -9.20
N LEU A 278 0.81 7.73 -8.23
CA LEU A 278 2.11 8.34 -8.46
C LEU A 278 3.24 7.29 -8.52
N ALA A 279 2.92 6.00 -8.58
CA ALA A 279 3.85 4.88 -8.58
C ALA A 279 4.93 4.99 -7.48
N LEU A 280 4.51 5.40 -6.27
CA LEU A 280 5.39 5.58 -5.13
C LEU A 280 5.61 4.25 -4.42
N PRO A 281 6.78 4.06 -3.77
CA PRO A 281 7.03 2.87 -2.98
C PRO A 281 5.92 2.62 -1.95
N TYR A 282 5.52 1.36 -1.77
CA TYR A 282 4.44 0.96 -0.86
C TYR A 282 4.54 1.59 0.55
N ALA A 283 5.76 1.74 1.05
CA ALA A 283 6.07 2.37 2.32
C ALA A 283 6.28 3.88 2.13
N THR A 284 5.33 4.59 1.52
CA THR A 284 5.38 6.06 1.42
C THR A 284 4.39 6.69 2.38
N GLU A 285 4.87 7.64 3.18
CA GLU A 285 4.07 8.51 4.05
C GLU A 285 4.12 9.94 3.50
N MET A 286 3.07 10.72 3.75
CA MET A 286 2.92 12.08 3.23
C MET A 286 1.99 12.91 4.13
N SER A 287 2.14 14.22 4.10
CA SER A 287 1.20 15.14 4.77
C SER A 287 0.20 15.67 3.74
N LEU A 288 -1.08 15.48 4.02
CA LEU A 288 -2.18 16.00 3.20
C LEU A 288 -2.77 17.23 3.85
N PHE A 289 -2.95 18.29 3.07
CA PHE A 289 -3.57 19.53 3.51
C PHE A 289 -4.80 19.82 2.67
N TYR A 290 -5.76 20.50 3.28
CA TYR A 290 -6.99 20.92 2.62
C TYR A 290 -7.41 22.32 3.08
N ARG A 291 -8.36 22.90 2.37
CA ARG A 291 -8.98 24.19 2.70
C ARG A 291 -10.49 24.04 2.67
N ALA A 292 -11.17 24.50 3.72
CA ALA A 292 -12.61 24.26 3.84
C ALA A 292 -13.46 25.08 2.85
N SER A 293 -13.01 26.28 2.46
CA SER A 293 -13.71 27.11 1.47
C SER A 293 -12.76 28.07 0.78
N ALA A 294 -13.17 28.63 -0.36
CA ALA A 294 -12.33 29.57 -1.11
C ALA A 294 -12.05 30.86 -0.32
N THR A 295 -12.92 31.18 0.63
CA THR A 295 -12.81 32.34 1.53
C THR A 295 -12.16 32.01 2.87
N ASP A 296 -11.88 30.74 3.16
CA ASP A 296 -11.17 30.34 4.38
C ASP A 296 -9.68 30.59 4.16
N PRO A 297 -9.05 31.56 4.85
CA PRO A 297 -7.64 31.86 4.63
C PRO A 297 -6.71 30.79 5.23
N VAL A 298 -7.27 29.80 5.94
CA VAL A 298 -6.50 28.80 6.69
C VAL A 298 -6.60 27.45 6.00
N PHE A 299 -5.46 26.93 5.55
CA PHE A 299 -5.30 25.52 5.22
C PHE A 299 -5.14 24.71 6.52
N ARG A 300 -5.54 23.45 6.51
CA ARG A 300 -5.45 22.55 7.67
C ARG A 300 -4.84 21.23 7.24
N LEU A 301 -4.13 20.57 8.15
CA LEU A 301 -3.74 19.17 7.97
C LEU A 301 -5.02 18.32 7.89
N LEU A 302 -5.06 17.37 6.97
CA LEU A 302 -6.18 16.46 6.82
C LEU A 302 -6.27 15.57 8.07
N PRO A 303 -7.42 15.50 8.74
CA PRO A 303 -7.60 14.62 9.91
C PRO A 303 -7.36 13.17 9.52
N GLU A 304 -6.66 12.40 10.36
CA GLU A 304 -6.30 11.01 10.02
C GLU A 304 -7.52 10.08 9.97
N GLU A 305 -8.56 10.31 10.78
CA GLU A 305 -9.78 9.50 10.79
C GLU A 305 -10.94 10.21 11.51
N GLY A 306 -12.10 9.54 11.58
CA GLY A 306 -13.22 9.94 12.43
C GLY A 306 -14.17 10.97 11.82
N ASP A 307 -14.94 11.64 12.69
CA ASP A 307 -15.99 12.58 12.26
C ASP A 307 -15.42 13.85 11.64
N GLU A 308 -14.21 14.26 12.04
CA GLU A 308 -13.53 15.41 11.44
C GLU A 308 -13.25 15.18 9.95
N LEU A 309 -12.70 14.01 9.59
CA LEU A 309 -12.45 13.65 8.19
C LEU A 309 -13.76 13.57 7.39
N ARG A 310 -14.83 13.02 7.97
CA ARG A 310 -16.16 13.00 7.35
C ARG A 310 -16.70 14.41 7.09
N ASP A 311 -16.45 15.34 8.00
CA ASP A 311 -16.85 16.73 7.83
C ASP A 311 -16.03 17.45 6.75
N VAL A 312 -14.76 17.07 6.56
CA VAL A 312 -13.97 17.49 5.39
C VAL A 312 -14.63 17.00 4.09
N PHE A 313 -15.01 15.73 3.99
CA PHE A 313 -15.68 15.21 2.79
C PHE A 313 -17.03 15.87 2.52
N LYS A 314 -17.85 16.10 3.55
CA LYS A 314 -19.09 16.88 3.41
C LYS A 314 -18.82 18.28 2.87
N THR A 315 -17.67 18.86 3.23
CA THR A 315 -17.27 20.18 2.75
C THR A 315 -16.87 20.15 1.29
N PHE A 316 -16.13 19.13 0.84
CA PHE A 316 -15.81 18.95 -0.58
C PHE A 316 -17.05 18.70 -1.46
N HIS A 317 -18.11 18.12 -0.91
CA HIS A 317 -19.35 17.91 -1.65
C HIS A 317 -20.15 19.21 -1.87
N LYS A 318 -19.94 20.25 -1.05
CA LYS A 318 -20.61 21.55 -1.22
C LYS A 318 -20.02 22.30 -2.42
N SER A 319 -20.88 22.97 -3.21
CA SER A 319 -20.46 23.77 -4.36
C SER A 319 -19.51 24.92 -4.01
N THR A 320 -19.55 25.40 -2.76
CA THR A 320 -18.69 26.47 -2.24
C THR A 320 -17.37 25.97 -1.64
N GLY A 321 -17.21 24.65 -1.50
CA GLY A 321 -16.00 24.04 -0.97
C GLY A 321 -14.86 24.12 -1.99
N VAL A 322 -13.63 24.29 -1.51
CA VAL A 322 -12.45 24.16 -2.38
C VAL A 322 -12.16 22.68 -2.54
N LYS A 323 -12.28 22.20 -3.78
CA LYS A 323 -12.07 20.81 -4.14
C LYS A 323 -10.61 20.59 -4.51
N GLN A 324 -9.71 20.86 -3.57
CA GLN A 324 -8.26 20.71 -3.81
C GLN A 324 -7.61 20.10 -2.59
N LEU A 325 -6.69 19.19 -2.83
CA LEU A 325 -5.78 18.64 -1.84
C LEU A 325 -4.37 19.08 -2.18
N TRP A 326 -3.59 19.40 -1.14
CA TRP A 326 -2.16 19.67 -1.27
C TRP A 326 -1.40 18.56 -0.57
N VAL A 327 -0.40 18.01 -1.25
CA VAL A 327 0.45 16.94 -0.71
C VAL A 327 1.92 17.36 -0.69
N LYS A 328 2.58 17.07 0.42
CA LYS A 328 4.04 17.19 0.57
C LYS A 328 4.54 16.24 1.65
N ASN A 329 5.79 16.39 2.09
CA ASN A 329 6.43 15.59 3.11
C ASN A 329 6.51 14.10 2.72
N PHE A 330 6.69 13.82 1.42
CA PHE A 330 6.85 12.47 0.90
C PHE A 330 8.10 11.83 1.52
N ARG A 331 7.91 10.72 2.23
CA ARG A 331 8.97 10.04 2.98
C ARG A 331 8.67 8.57 3.13
N VAL A 332 9.63 7.80 3.65
CA VAL A 332 9.41 6.38 3.90
C VAL A 332 8.51 6.21 5.12
N ALA A 333 7.37 5.54 5.00
CA ALA A 333 6.51 5.13 6.10
C ALA A 333 7.24 4.07 6.96
N PRO A 334 7.73 4.39 8.17
CA PRO A 334 8.60 3.48 8.90
C PRO A 334 7.92 2.16 9.28
N LEU A 335 6.64 2.24 9.64
CA LEU A 335 5.84 1.07 10.02
C LEU A 335 5.67 0.09 8.85
N LEU A 336 5.37 0.61 7.66
CA LEU A 336 5.26 -0.22 6.45
C LEU A 336 6.61 -0.81 6.05
N ALA A 337 7.71 -0.13 6.34
CA ALA A 337 9.06 -0.69 6.15
C ALA A 337 9.42 -1.82 7.16
N GLY A 338 8.48 -2.22 8.04
CA GLY A 338 8.69 -3.23 9.07
C GLY A 338 9.45 -2.70 10.29
N CYS A 339 9.52 -1.38 10.46
CA CYS A 339 10.05 -0.79 11.68
C CYS A 339 8.95 -0.77 12.75
N LYS A 340 9.32 -0.95 14.01
CA LYS A 340 8.43 -0.79 15.15
C LYS A 340 8.58 0.62 15.70
N LYS A 341 7.46 1.28 16.01
CA LYS A 341 7.51 2.55 16.73
C LYS A 341 8.15 2.32 18.09
N VAL A 342 9.08 3.19 18.46
CA VAL A 342 9.82 3.12 19.71
C VAL A 342 9.13 4.03 20.71
N GLU A 343 8.81 3.49 21.88
CA GLU A 343 8.23 4.26 22.97
C GLU A 343 9.31 5.01 23.74
N VAL A 344 8.97 6.23 24.17
CA VAL A 344 9.81 6.97 25.12
C VAL A 344 9.68 6.31 26.48
N ILE A 345 10.81 5.91 27.05
CA ILE A 345 10.84 5.31 28.38
C ILE A 345 10.60 6.43 29.39
N THR A 346 9.52 6.32 30.16
CA THR A 346 9.13 7.30 31.18
C THR A 346 9.38 6.81 32.62
N ASP A 347 9.72 5.52 32.79
CA ASP A 347 10.01 4.91 34.09
C ASP A 347 11.39 5.37 34.59
N GLU A 348 11.42 6.11 35.71
CA GLU A 348 12.64 6.70 36.27
C GLU A 348 13.67 5.65 36.70
N GLU A 349 13.25 4.52 37.27
CA GLU A 349 14.17 3.46 37.69
C GLU A 349 14.84 2.81 36.48
N LYS A 350 14.07 2.56 35.42
CA LYS A 350 14.58 2.04 34.15
C LYS A 350 15.49 3.05 33.45
N ILE A 351 15.14 4.33 33.46
CA ILE A 351 16.01 5.39 32.94
C ILE A 351 17.33 5.40 33.71
N GLU A 352 17.31 5.36 35.03
CA GLU A 352 18.54 5.31 35.85
C GLU A 352 19.37 4.06 35.57
N GLU A 353 18.74 2.90 35.41
CA GLU A 353 19.43 1.64 35.08
C GLU A 353 20.13 1.76 33.73
N ILE A 354 19.44 2.27 32.71
CA ILE A 354 19.99 2.47 31.38
C ILE A 354 21.12 3.52 31.43
N GLN A 355 20.93 4.64 32.13
CA GLN A 355 21.96 5.67 32.30
C GLN A 355 23.22 5.14 33.00
N LYS A 356 23.06 4.28 34.02
CA LYS A 356 24.20 3.61 34.68
C LYS A 356 24.96 2.71 33.69
N LYS A 357 24.26 2.00 32.80
CA LYS A 357 24.87 1.19 31.72
C LYS A 357 25.61 2.05 30.69
N MET A 358 25.07 3.22 30.35
CA MET A 358 25.64 4.15 29.37
C MET A 358 26.84 4.95 29.90
N SER A 359 27.00 5.07 31.23
CA SER A 359 28.03 5.90 31.83
C SER A 359 29.45 5.48 31.41
N GLY A 360 30.18 6.41 30.79
CA GLY A 360 31.54 6.17 30.29
C GLY A 360 31.63 5.37 28.99
N GLN A 361 30.49 5.06 28.37
CA GLN A 361 30.42 4.44 27.04
C GLN A 361 30.46 5.49 25.94
N ARG A 362 30.89 5.07 24.75
CA ARG A 362 30.89 5.91 23.55
C ARG A 362 29.46 6.09 23.05
N ALA A 363 29.19 7.29 22.54
CA ALA A 363 28.00 7.59 21.77
C ALA A 363 28.32 7.89 20.30
N GLY A 364 27.47 7.43 19.40
CA GLY A 364 27.33 7.98 18.05
C GLY A 364 26.28 9.09 18.06
N VAL A 365 26.68 10.33 17.83
CA VAL A 365 25.82 11.51 17.97
C VAL A 365 25.35 12.02 16.61
N LEU A 366 24.04 12.14 16.46
CA LEU A 366 23.32 12.78 15.35
C LEU A 366 22.78 14.12 15.84
N ASP A 367 23.41 15.22 15.42
CA ASP A 367 22.98 16.58 15.73
C ASP A 367 22.04 17.10 14.65
N PHE A 368 20.82 17.48 15.04
CA PHE A 368 19.80 18.07 14.18
C PHE A 368 20.30 19.27 13.39
N GLU A 369 21.04 20.18 14.02
CA GLU A 369 21.51 21.41 13.38
C GLU A 369 22.46 21.09 12.22
N ASP A 370 23.38 20.15 12.46
CA ASP A 370 24.31 19.67 11.45
C ASP A 370 23.57 18.96 10.31
N LEU A 371 22.52 18.23 10.62
CA LEU A 371 21.76 17.53 9.60
C LEU A 371 20.92 18.49 8.78
N VAL A 372 20.16 19.40 9.40
CA VAL A 372 19.30 20.35 8.68
C VAL A 372 20.11 21.38 7.90
N HIS A 373 21.21 21.89 8.46
CA HIS A 373 21.93 23.01 7.87
C HIS A 373 23.14 22.61 7.03
N LYS A 374 23.72 21.41 7.19
CA LYS A 374 24.78 20.94 6.29
C LYS A 374 24.18 20.13 5.15
N LYS A 375 24.69 20.35 3.93
CA LYS A 375 24.40 19.57 2.70
C LYS A 375 24.95 18.13 2.79
N GLY A 376 24.75 17.44 3.91
CA GLY A 376 25.14 16.04 4.07
C GLY A 376 24.20 15.14 3.29
N ASP A 377 24.73 14.04 2.76
CA ASP A 377 24.00 13.05 1.99
C ASP A 377 22.84 12.43 2.80
N TYR A 378 21.76 12.05 2.12
CA TYR A 378 20.65 11.27 2.66
C TYR A 378 20.43 10.01 1.79
N PRO A 379 20.26 8.80 2.38
CA PRO A 379 20.37 8.48 3.82
C PRO A 379 21.79 8.70 4.36
N ILE A 380 21.96 8.65 5.70
CA ILE A 380 23.29 8.77 6.33
C ILE A 380 24.20 7.69 5.74
N LYS A 381 25.29 8.10 5.08
CA LYS A 381 26.20 7.16 4.43
C LYS A 381 27.02 6.38 5.46
N GLY A 382 26.99 5.05 5.32
CA GLY A 382 27.79 4.12 6.12
C GLY A 382 27.05 3.61 7.36
N THR A 383 27.45 2.41 7.81
CA THR A 383 26.88 1.76 8.98
C THR A 383 27.62 2.20 10.25
N MET A 384 26.88 2.70 11.23
CA MET A 384 27.44 3.05 12.53
C MET A 384 27.63 1.81 13.38
N LYS A 385 28.86 1.53 13.81
CA LYS A 385 29.17 0.38 14.65
C LYS A 385 29.15 0.76 16.13
N ILE A 386 28.25 0.16 16.89
CA ILE A 386 28.16 0.29 18.34
C ILE A 386 28.37 -1.07 19.01
N GLY A 387 28.97 -1.10 20.20
CA GLY A 387 29.04 -2.28 21.05
C GLY A 387 27.84 -2.39 22.00
N LEU A 388 27.69 -3.53 22.66
CA LEU A 388 26.70 -3.68 23.74
C LEU A 388 26.96 -2.66 24.86
N GLY A 389 25.92 -1.92 25.24
CA GLY A 389 25.97 -0.82 26.20
C GLY A 389 26.40 0.55 25.63
N GLU A 390 26.93 0.61 24.40
CA GLU A 390 27.09 1.89 23.69
C GLU A 390 25.72 2.38 23.16
N GLN A 391 25.67 3.64 22.72
CA GLN A 391 24.41 4.27 22.31
C GLN A 391 24.52 5.07 21.02
N VAL A 392 23.39 5.19 20.35
CA VAL A 392 23.13 6.20 19.33
C VAL A 392 22.33 7.32 19.97
N MET A 393 22.82 8.55 19.86
CA MET A 393 22.17 9.73 20.42
C MET A 393 21.67 10.61 19.29
N CYS A 394 20.39 10.96 19.31
CA CYS A 394 19.80 11.96 18.43
C CYS A 394 19.49 13.21 19.25
N GLU A 395 20.08 14.34 18.91
CA GLU A 395 19.83 15.63 19.58
C GLU A 395 19.04 16.55 18.65
N PHE A 396 17.93 17.09 19.12
CA PHE A 396 17.09 18.01 18.36
C PHE A 396 16.44 19.05 19.27
N PRO A 397 16.08 20.24 18.75
CA PRO A 397 15.28 21.21 19.51
C PRO A 397 13.91 20.61 19.86
N ALA A 398 13.36 20.97 21.03
CA ALA A 398 12.02 20.55 21.42
C ALA A 398 10.91 21.34 20.70
N SER A 399 11.22 22.57 20.30
CA SER A 399 10.31 23.51 19.68
C SER A 399 11.08 24.57 18.87
N ASN A 400 10.36 25.55 18.32
CA ASN A 400 11.01 26.69 17.69
C ASN A 400 11.62 27.67 18.72
N MET A 401 12.39 28.68 18.28
CA MET A 401 13.13 29.61 19.15
C MET A 401 12.24 30.36 20.16
N ASN A 402 10.94 30.47 19.88
CA ASN A 402 9.97 31.14 20.74
C ASN A 402 9.05 30.17 21.50
N GLN A 403 9.31 28.86 21.45
CA GLN A 403 8.49 27.81 22.07
C GLN A 403 7.01 27.82 21.66
N LYS A 404 6.70 28.41 20.52
CA LYS A 404 5.35 28.51 19.98
C LYS A 404 4.92 27.21 19.30
N TYR A 405 5.86 26.55 18.62
CA TYR A 405 5.60 25.37 17.79
C TYR A 405 6.48 24.22 18.28
N PRO A 406 5.97 23.33 19.16
CA PRO A 406 6.70 22.13 19.56
C PRO A 406 6.86 21.20 18.35
N TYR A 407 8.00 20.53 18.25
CA TYR A 407 8.19 19.53 17.20
C TYR A 407 7.53 18.21 17.62
N ARG A 408 6.78 17.59 16.71
CA ARG A 408 6.41 16.18 16.80
C ARG A 408 7.66 15.38 16.48
N VAL A 409 8.12 14.59 17.44
CA VAL A 409 9.26 13.69 17.22
C VAL A 409 8.77 12.26 17.42
N GLU A 410 9.07 11.39 16.46
CA GLU A 410 8.74 9.97 16.51
C GLU A 410 9.97 9.15 16.13
N ALA A 411 10.15 7.99 16.76
CA ALA A 411 11.26 7.10 16.45
C ALA A 411 10.74 5.70 16.10
N TYR A 412 11.48 5.04 15.22
CA TYR A 412 11.19 3.70 14.76
C TYR A 412 12.49 2.90 14.63
N VAL A 413 12.43 1.62 14.96
CA VAL A 413 13.57 0.71 14.87
C VAL A 413 13.16 -0.57 14.13
N LYS A 414 14.01 -1.02 13.20
CA LYS A 414 13.93 -2.34 12.57
C LYS A 414 15.19 -3.14 12.86
N GLY A 415 15.05 -4.43 13.11
CA GLY A 415 16.16 -5.35 13.38
C GLY A 415 16.36 -5.66 14.86
N ASP A 416 17.36 -6.49 15.14
CA ASP A 416 17.74 -6.93 16.48
C ASP A 416 19.03 -6.20 16.91
N GLY A 417 19.13 -5.85 18.20
CA GLY A 417 20.38 -5.34 18.79
C GLY A 417 20.34 -3.94 19.36
N LEU A 418 19.16 -3.31 19.41
CA LEU A 418 18.91 -2.08 20.16
C LEU A 418 17.79 -2.28 21.18
N ILE A 419 17.80 -1.49 22.25
CA ILE A 419 16.65 -1.34 23.14
C ILE A 419 15.46 -0.85 22.31
N THR A 420 14.30 -1.48 22.51
CA THR A 420 13.03 -1.12 21.87
C THR A 420 12.39 0.16 22.42
N GLY A 421 13.12 0.95 23.21
CA GLY A 421 12.67 2.16 23.88
C GLY A 421 13.75 3.24 23.85
N VAL A 422 13.35 4.51 23.87
CA VAL A 422 14.27 5.65 23.89
C VAL A 422 14.37 6.23 25.29
N VAL A 423 15.59 6.51 25.76
CA VAL A 423 15.78 7.38 26.94
C VAL A 423 15.82 8.83 26.46
N GLU A 424 14.83 9.60 26.87
CA GLU A 424 14.76 11.04 26.61
C GLU A 424 15.43 11.83 27.74
N GLU A 425 16.40 12.66 27.38
CA GLU A 425 17.03 13.62 28.28
C GLU A 425 16.68 15.04 27.82
N ARG A 426 16.21 15.86 28.76
CA ARG A 426 15.96 17.29 28.54
C ARG A 426 17.22 18.10 28.81
N LEU A 427 17.79 18.68 27.76
CA LEU A 427 18.99 19.51 27.85
C LEU A 427 18.61 20.98 27.99
N GLU A 428 18.74 21.52 29.19
CA GLU A 428 18.64 22.95 29.43
C GLU A 428 19.91 23.66 28.97
N LYS A 429 19.80 24.47 27.91
CA LYS A 429 20.89 25.34 27.50
C LYS A 429 20.89 26.58 28.40
N THR A 430 22.02 26.89 29.04
CA THR A 430 22.17 28.13 29.80
C THR A 430 22.78 29.21 28.91
N VAL A 431 22.00 30.21 28.50
CA VAL A 431 22.55 31.43 27.86
C VAL A 431 22.86 32.48 28.91
N LYS A 432 24.05 33.10 28.80
CA LYS A 432 24.50 34.16 29.73
C LYS A 432 23.65 35.44 29.66
N LYS A 433 22.97 35.69 28.53
CA LYS A 433 22.07 36.85 28.30
C LYS A 433 21.04 36.51 27.23
N GLY A 434 19.78 36.85 27.46
CA GLY A 434 18.67 36.65 26.52
C GLY A 434 17.50 35.87 27.14
N PRO A 435 16.38 35.70 26.42
CA PRO A 435 15.36 34.75 26.82
C PRO A 435 15.98 33.35 26.96
N PRO A 436 15.47 32.52 27.89
CA PRO A 436 15.95 31.15 28.04
C PRO A 436 15.85 30.48 26.67
N PRO A 437 16.93 29.82 26.22
CA PRO A 437 16.92 29.18 24.92
C PRO A 437 15.93 28.02 25.00
N ASP A 438 15.45 27.59 23.84
CA ASP A 438 14.69 26.36 23.82
C ASP A 438 15.53 25.19 24.32
N PHE A 439 14.89 24.29 25.05
CA PHE A 439 15.56 23.08 25.51
C PHE A 439 15.73 22.14 24.32
N SER A 440 16.82 21.39 24.32
CA SER A 440 17.02 20.33 23.34
C SER A 440 16.57 19.02 23.95
N LEU A 441 15.92 18.19 23.15
CA LEU A 441 15.67 16.80 23.48
C LEU A 441 16.85 15.97 22.97
N ARG A 442 17.24 15.01 23.78
CA ARG A 442 18.28 14.04 23.46
C ARG A 442 17.69 12.66 23.62
N TRP A 443 17.61 11.94 22.53
CA TRP A 443 17.07 10.60 22.45
C TRP A 443 18.19 9.59 22.32
N SER A 444 18.26 8.67 23.28
CA SER A 444 19.31 7.66 23.36
C SER A 444 18.76 6.27 23.04
N PHE A 445 19.30 5.66 21.98
CA PHE A 445 19.06 4.29 21.57
C PHE A 445 20.26 3.44 21.99
N VAL A 446 20.09 2.56 22.95
CA VAL A 446 21.21 1.79 23.52
C VAL A 446 21.31 0.43 22.84
N GLY A 447 22.52 -0.03 22.58
CA GLY A 447 22.78 -1.40 22.16
C GLY A 447 22.52 -2.37 23.30
N GLU A 448 21.30 -2.90 23.39
CA GLU A 448 20.92 -3.96 24.33
C GLU A 448 20.27 -5.07 23.53
N GLY A 449 20.67 -6.31 23.82
CA GLY A 449 20.16 -7.49 23.12
C GLY A 449 21.25 -8.27 22.40
N LYS A 450 20.86 -8.96 21.33
CA LYS A 450 21.79 -9.74 20.52
C LYS A 450 22.50 -8.81 19.53
N PRO A 451 23.79 -9.03 19.26
CA PRO A 451 24.47 -8.40 18.14
C PRO A 451 23.67 -8.59 16.85
N GLY A 452 23.64 -7.56 16.03
CA GLY A 452 22.78 -7.53 14.86
C GLY A 452 22.80 -6.19 14.17
N ASP A 453 22.22 -6.17 12.97
CA ASP A 453 22.00 -4.94 12.25
C ASP A 453 20.63 -4.37 12.64
N ALA A 454 20.61 -3.07 12.90
CA ALA A 454 19.42 -2.32 13.22
C ALA A 454 19.34 -1.07 12.34
N LYS A 455 18.13 -0.63 12.04
CA LYS A 455 17.86 0.62 11.33
C LYS A 455 17.06 1.51 12.26
N ILE A 456 17.59 2.71 12.54
CA ILE A 456 16.91 3.74 13.31
C ILE A 456 16.33 4.76 12.34
N ILE A 457 15.07 5.07 12.52
CA ILE A 457 14.38 6.17 11.84
C ILE A 457 13.87 7.14 12.89
N VAL A 458 14.20 8.42 12.75
CA VAL A 458 13.66 9.49 13.61
C VAL A 458 12.94 10.49 12.72
N GLU A 459 11.65 10.70 12.93
CA GLU A 459 10.87 11.73 12.26
C GLU A 459 10.74 12.95 13.16
N ILE A 460 10.98 14.14 12.61
CA ILE A 460 10.80 15.42 13.28
C ILE A 460 9.94 16.31 12.38
N GLY A 461 8.77 16.69 12.86
CA GLY A 461 7.81 17.47 12.10
C GLY A 461 7.15 18.58 12.91
N TRP A 462 6.64 19.59 12.22
CA TRP A 462 5.76 20.62 12.79
C TRP A 462 4.57 20.92 11.87
N ASP A 463 4.29 20.02 10.93
CA ASP A 463 3.23 20.13 9.93
C ASP A 463 1.84 20.34 10.55
N GLN A 464 1.61 19.84 11.77
CA GLN A 464 0.36 20.06 12.50
C GLN A 464 0.11 21.54 12.87
N TYR A 465 1.16 22.36 13.00
CA TYR A 465 1.07 23.78 13.37
C TYR A 465 1.14 24.73 12.17
N GLU A 466 1.23 24.19 10.96
CA GLU A 466 1.46 24.98 9.77
C GLU A 466 0.32 25.98 9.51
N HIS A 467 -0.91 25.59 9.88
CA HIS A 467 -2.11 26.43 9.82
C HIS A 467 -2.08 27.67 10.74
N GLU A 468 -1.21 27.69 11.76
CA GLU A 468 -1.04 28.83 12.67
C GLU A 468 -0.04 29.87 12.16
N MET A 469 0.56 29.61 11.00
CA MET A 469 1.51 30.51 10.36
C MET A 469 0.78 31.52 9.45
N GLU A 470 1.38 32.68 9.23
CA GLU A 470 0.86 33.74 8.36
C GLU A 470 0.97 33.40 6.85
N CYS A 471 0.62 32.18 6.44
CA CYS A 471 0.55 31.78 5.03
C CYS A 471 -0.90 31.83 4.55
N THR A 472 -1.17 32.70 3.57
CA THR A 472 -2.54 33.12 3.26
C THR A 472 -3.23 32.31 2.18
N ASP A 473 -2.48 31.64 1.30
CA ASP A 473 -3.06 31.07 0.07
C ASP A 473 -2.84 29.55 -0.08
N ASN A 474 -1.68 29.03 0.32
CA ASN A 474 -1.33 27.60 0.21
C ASN A 474 -0.46 27.17 1.42
N PRO A 475 -0.33 25.85 1.68
CA PRO A 475 0.70 25.35 2.58
C PRO A 475 2.10 25.76 2.10
N TYR A 476 3.06 25.75 3.02
CA TYR A 476 4.46 25.98 2.67
C TYR A 476 4.90 24.97 1.61
N ARG A 477 5.55 25.47 0.57
CA ARG A 477 6.14 24.65 -0.47
C ARG A 477 7.18 23.66 0.09
N ASN A 478 7.99 24.16 1.00
CA ASN A 478 9.08 23.43 1.64
C ASN A 478 8.57 22.36 2.63
N GLU A 479 9.39 21.34 2.85
CA GLU A 479 9.06 20.23 3.74
C GLU A 479 9.00 20.70 5.19
N THR A 480 7.99 20.26 5.92
CA THR A 480 7.76 20.55 7.34
C THR A 480 7.92 19.32 8.22
N VAL A 481 8.10 18.15 7.60
CA VAL A 481 8.52 16.92 8.26
C VAL A 481 9.87 16.51 7.68
N PHE A 482 10.77 16.10 8.56
CA PHE A 482 12.08 15.60 8.21
C PHE A 482 12.27 14.21 8.82
N GLN A 483 12.90 13.29 8.09
CA GLN A 483 13.20 11.94 8.56
C GLN A 483 14.70 11.67 8.53
N PHE A 484 15.27 11.24 9.66
CA PHE A 484 16.62 10.70 9.75
C PHE A 484 16.56 9.20 9.55
N LEU A 485 17.50 8.64 8.79
CA LEU A 485 17.68 7.20 8.64
C LEU A 485 19.14 6.86 8.88
N ALA A 486 19.38 6.02 9.89
CA ALA A 486 20.71 5.56 10.27
C ALA A 486 20.75 4.03 10.31
N ASP A 487 21.67 3.45 9.56
CA ASP A 487 22.00 2.03 9.67
C ASP A 487 23.02 1.84 10.81
N VAL A 488 22.72 0.92 11.71
CA VAL A 488 23.46 0.65 12.95
C VAL A 488 23.82 -0.83 12.98
N GLN A 489 25.06 -1.14 13.33
CA GLN A 489 25.51 -2.50 13.56
C GLN A 489 25.93 -2.62 15.03
N CYS A 490 25.18 -3.39 15.79
CA CYS A 490 25.47 -3.71 17.18
C CYS A 490 26.40 -4.94 17.25
N THR A 491 27.55 -4.79 17.91
CA THR A 491 28.59 -5.84 18.02
C THR A 491 28.70 -6.39 19.44
N GLU A 492 29.14 -7.65 19.58
CA GLU A 492 29.37 -8.29 20.89
C GLU A 492 30.38 -7.55 21.78
N GLU A 493 31.36 -6.90 21.16
CA GLU A 493 32.43 -6.21 21.88
C GLU A 493 31.88 -4.99 22.63
N ALA A 494 31.59 -5.17 23.93
CA ALA A 494 31.46 -4.06 24.86
C ALA A 494 32.84 -3.38 24.98
N PRO A 495 33.00 -2.13 24.52
CA PRO A 495 34.27 -1.43 24.66
C PRO A 495 34.58 -1.22 26.13
N LYS A 496 35.87 -1.18 26.47
CA LYS A 496 36.28 -0.80 27.83
C LYS A 496 35.79 0.64 28.08
N PRO A 497 35.11 0.92 29.20
CA PRO A 497 34.69 2.27 29.54
C PRO A 497 35.86 3.26 29.41
N GLY A 498 35.63 4.39 28.73
CA GLY A 498 36.65 5.42 28.49
C GLY A 498 37.71 5.09 27.42
N SER A 499 37.62 3.96 26.72
CA SER A 499 38.62 3.59 25.69
C SER A 499 38.41 4.26 24.33
N LYS A 500 37.23 4.80 24.05
CA LYS A 500 36.90 5.45 22.77
C LYS A 500 36.14 6.75 23.01
N SER A 501 36.49 7.80 22.27
CA SER A 501 35.74 9.06 22.25
C SER A 501 34.41 8.89 21.53
N ASN A 502 33.43 9.74 21.86
CA ASN A 502 32.21 9.89 21.05
C ASN A 502 32.56 10.12 19.58
N VAL A 503 31.72 9.58 18.71
CA VAL A 503 31.80 9.83 17.27
C VAL A 503 30.61 10.68 16.86
N TYR A 504 30.88 11.73 16.10
CA TYR A 504 29.89 12.69 15.64
C TYR A 504 29.73 12.55 14.14
N TRP A 505 28.48 12.61 13.66
CA TRP A 505 28.20 12.64 12.24
C TRP A 505 28.26 14.08 11.71
N HIS A 506 29.17 14.35 10.77
CA HIS A 506 29.29 15.69 10.14
C HIS A 506 28.67 15.79 8.75
N GLY A 507 27.78 14.86 8.39
CA GLY A 507 27.14 14.82 7.07
C GLY A 507 27.90 14.03 6.00
N LEU A 508 29.16 13.65 6.24
CA LEU A 508 29.99 12.88 5.29
C LEU A 508 30.70 11.69 5.95
N ILE A 509 31.20 11.86 7.17
CA ILE A 509 31.96 10.86 7.91
C ILE A 509 31.58 10.89 9.39
N TRP A 510 31.74 9.74 10.05
CA TRP A 510 31.75 9.60 11.50
C TRP A 510 33.18 9.84 12.01
N ASP A 511 33.40 10.86 12.84
CA ASP A 511 34.72 11.13 13.41
C ASP A 511 34.66 11.57 14.89
N GLY A 512 35.81 11.65 15.56
CA GLY A 512 35.88 12.04 16.98
C GLY A 512 35.82 13.54 17.23
N ASN A 513 35.69 14.37 16.18
CA ASN A 513 35.72 15.82 16.33
C ASN A 513 34.30 16.31 16.54
N GLN A 514 33.96 16.84 17.72
CA GLN A 514 32.73 17.62 17.81
C GLN A 514 32.97 18.95 17.07
N THR A 515 32.52 19.05 15.82
CA THR A 515 32.52 20.36 15.17
C THR A 515 31.59 21.25 15.96
N LYS A 516 32.07 22.42 16.39
CA LYS A 516 31.15 23.44 16.90
C LYS A 516 30.21 23.73 15.74
N ALA A 517 28.90 23.56 15.95
CA ALA A 517 27.88 23.97 14.99
C ALA A 517 28.31 25.33 14.45
N SER A 518 28.77 25.35 13.20
CA SER A 518 29.18 26.61 12.59
C SER A 518 27.92 27.43 12.58
N LYS A 519 27.89 28.54 13.34
CA LYS A 519 26.73 29.43 13.37
C LYS A 519 26.24 29.58 11.92
N PRO A 520 24.96 29.28 11.62
CA PRO A 520 24.45 29.46 10.28
C PRO A 520 24.83 30.88 9.84
N LYS A 521 25.56 30.96 8.73
CA LYS A 521 26.04 32.24 8.19
C LYS A 521 24.89 33.06 7.67
#